data_AF-A0A925KI15-F1
#
_entry.id   AF-A0A925KI15-F1
#
_cell.length_a   1.000
_cell.length_b   1.000
_cell.length_c   1.000
_cell.angle_alpha   90.00
_cell.angle_beta   90.00
_cell.angle_gamma   90.00
#
_symmetry.space_group_name_H-M   'P 1'
#
loop_
_entity.id
_entity.type
_entity.pdbx_description
1 polymer ?
#
loop_
_entity_poly.entity_id
_entity_poly.type
_entity_poly.pdbx_seq_one_letter_code
_entity_poly.pdbx_strand_id
1 'polypeptide(L)'
;MRLLLRHSDWWDRLPADDRQMLHELGGVHGVVVAWLEQQLTEYGPLTWAALDPAMQGQEWCAEARRWVNAAAPDEEQAFDDLRRVIHRLWVADLEAHAQAVITQGHLGREQLDQIGALREQIKAHKQAELVLSIRATAADINLSRYN
;
A
#
# COMPACT_ATOMS: atom_id res chain seq x y z
N MET A 1 3.99 -1.16 -4.31
CA MET A 1 5.47 -1.05 -4.42
C MET A 1 5.92 0.00 -5.41
N ARG A 2 5.48 -0.05 -6.67
CA ARG A 2 5.78 0.98 -7.68
C ARG A 2 5.75 2.42 -7.15
N LEU A 3 4.65 2.83 -6.52
CA LEU A 3 4.45 4.20 -6.01
C LEU A 3 5.54 4.60 -4.99
N LEU A 4 5.84 3.73 -4.02
CA LEU A 4 6.87 3.98 -3.00
C LEU A 4 8.30 3.98 -3.58
N LEU A 5 8.57 3.19 -4.62
CA LEU A 5 9.88 3.20 -5.29
C LEU A 5 10.09 4.46 -6.15
N ARG A 6 9.01 5.04 -6.69
CA ARG A 6 9.06 6.32 -7.43
C ARG A 6 9.05 7.54 -6.49
N HIS A 7 8.30 7.46 -5.40
CA HIS A 7 8.08 8.52 -4.42
C HIS A 7 8.39 8.00 -3.02
N SER A 8 9.67 7.78 -2.73
CA SER A 8 10.10 7.21 -1.45
C SER A 8 9.86 8.15 -0.26
N ASP A 9 9.77 9.45 -0.52
CA ASP A 9 9.37 10.48 0.44
C ASP A 9 7.97 10.24 1.03
N TRP A 10 7.12 9.48 0.34
CA TRP A 10 5.78 9.14 0.84
C TRP A 10 5.80 8.16 2.01
N TRP A 11 6.91 7.44 2.22
CA TRP A 11 7.06 6.51 3.33
C TRP A 11 6.88 7.18 4.70
N ASP A 12 7.50 8.35 4.88
CA ASP A 12 7.44 9.12 6.14
C ASP A 12 6.05 9.70 6.41
N ARG A 13 5.24 9.84 5.35
CA ARG A 13 3.86 10.32 5.45
C ARG A 13 2.87 9.24 5.86
N LEU A 14 3.26 7.97 5.79
CA LEU A 14 2.39 6.86 6.17
C LEU A 14 2.22 6.81 7.71
N PRO A 15 1.04 6.42 8.22
CA PRO A 15 0.88 5.96 9.59
C PRO A 15 1.77 4.74 9.88
N ALA A 16 2.06 4.51 11.17
CA ALA A 16 2.86 3.35 11.60
C ALA A 16 2.19 2.02 11.25
N ASP A 17 0.88 1.91 11.46
CA ASP A 17 0.12 0.70 11.14
C ASP A 17 0.19 0.38 9.64
N ASP A 18 0.09 1.40 8.79
CA ASP A 18 0.20 1.24 7.33
C ASP A 18 1.59 0.73 6.93
N ARG A 19 2.66 1.26 7.53
CA ARG A 19 4.01 0.73 7.30
C ARG A 19 4.14 -0.71 7.76
N GLN A 20 3.65 -1.02 8.95
CA GLN A 20 3.70 -2.39 9.50
C GLN A 20 2.98 -3.38 8.57
N MET A 21 1.77 -3.06 8.12
CA MET A 21 1.05 -3.88 7.14
C MET A 21 1.87 -4.11 5.87
N LEU A 22 2.55 -3.07 5.36
CA LEU A 22 3.41 -3.22 4.17
C LEU A 22 4.59 -4.17 4.40
N HIS A 23 5.16 -4.21 5.60
CA HIS A 23 6.19 -5.20 5.97
C HIS A 23 5.62 -6.63 6.02
N GLU A 24 4.35 -6.78 6.40
CA GLU A 24 3.66 -8.07 6.55
C GLU A 24 3.15 -8.67 5.22
N LEU A 25 3.18 -7.92 4.11
CA LEU A 25 2.75 -8.39 2.77
C LEU A 25 3.45 -9.67 2.28
N GLY A 26 4.60 -10.01 2.85
CA GLY A 26 5.34 -11.23 2.54
C GLY A 26 5.90 -11.29 1.12
N GLY A 27 6.55 -12.41 0.81
CA GLY A 27 7.20 -12.65 -0.50
C GLY A 27 8.18 -11.54 -0.88
N VAL A 28 8.25 -11.23 -2.17
CA VAL A 28 9.15 -10.19 -2.70
C VAL A 28 8.74 -8.79 -2.24
N HIS A 29 7.46 -8.54 -2.01
CA HIS A 29 6.97 -7.24 -1.57
C HIS A 29 7.52 -6.86 -0.19
N GLY A 30 7.43 -7.76 0.80
CA GLY A 30 7.96 -7.51 2.14
C GLY A 30 9.47 -7.30 2.15
N VAL A 31 10.22 -8.05 1.35
CA VAL A 31 11.69 -7.89 1.22
C VAL A 31 12.03 -6.51 0.64
N VAL A 32 11.30 -6.06 -0.39
CA VAL A 32 11.51 -4.74 -0.99
C VAL A 32 11.17 -3.62 -0.01
N VAL A 33 10.09 -3.77 0.78
CA VAL A 33 9.69 -2.79 1.79
C VAL A 33 10.76 -2.68 2.89
N ALA A 34 11.24 -3.80 3.41
CA ALA A 34 12.30 -3.81 4.42
C ALA A 34 13.59 -3.16 3.90
N TRP A 35 14.00 -3.46 2.66
CA TRP A 35 15.15 -2.82 2.05
C TRP A 35 14.94 -1.31 1.85
N LEU A 36 13.76 -0.89 1.38
CA LEU A 36 13.44 0.53 1.17
C LEU A 36 13.52 1.31 2.48
N GLU A 37 12.95 0.79 3.57
CA GLU A 37 13.02 1.40 4.90
C GLU A 37 14.48 1.57 5.37
N GLN A 38 15.34 0.57 5.12
CA GLN A 38 16.77 0.69 5.43
C GLN A 38 17.44 1.82 4.65
N GLN A 39 17.18 1.92 3.34
CA GLN A 39 17.73 3.01 2.52
C GLN A 39 17.26 4.38 3.01
N LEU A 40 15.98 4.50 3.37
CA LEU A 40 15.41 5.75 3.88
C LEU A 40 15.96 6.12 5.25
N THR A 41 16.20 5.13 6.12
CA THR A 41 16.80 5.35 7.44
C THR A 41 18.24 5.86 7.32
N GLU A 42 19.00 5.36 6.33
CA GLU A 42 20.41 5.68 6.15
C GLU A 42 20.63 6.98 5.35
N TYR A 43 19.86 7.19 4.28
CA TYR A 43 20.09 8.27 3.31
C TYR A 43 18.96 9.31 3.25
N GLY A 44 17.84 9.07 3.94
CA GLY A 44 16.62 9.86 3.79
C GLY A 44 15.90 9.57 2.46
N PRO A 45 14.96 10.45 2.05
CA PRO A 45 14.21 10.27 0.80
C PRO A 45 15.11 10.22 -0.45
N LEU A 46 14.99 9.12 -1.21
CA LEU A 46 15.76 8.87 -2.44
C LEU A 46 14.86 8.83 -3.68
N THR A 47 15.36 9.32 -4.81
CA THR A 47 14.65 9.19 -6.09
C THR A 47 14.83 7.78 -6.67
N TRP A 48 13.95 7.39 -7.60
CA TRP A 48 14.11 6.14 -8.35
C TRP A 48 15.50 6.03 -9.01
N ALA A 49 16.06 7.13 -9.54
CA ALA A 49 17.37 7.14 -10.16
C ALA A 49 18.53 6.80 -9.19
N ALA A 50 18.34 7.02 -7.89
CA ALA A 50 19.28 6.60 -6.84
C ALA A 50 18.99 5.18 -6.35
N LEU A 51 17.71 4.81 -6.22
CA LEU A 51 17.31 3.48 -5.75
C LEU A 51 17.62 2.38 -6.77
N ASP A 52 17.40 2.61 -8.07
CA ASP A 52 17.61 1.62 -9.13
C ASP A 52 19.04 1.03 -9.18
N PRO A 53 20.11 1.84 -9.17
CA PRO A 53 21.46 1.30 -9.04
C PRO A 53 21.75 0.69 -7.66
N ALA A 54 21.16 1.20 -6.58
CA ALA A 54 21.38 0.70 -5.23
C ALA A 54 20.83 -0.73 -5.01
N MET A 55 19.81 -1.12 -5.78
CA MET A 55 19.25 -2.49 -5.74
C MET A 55 20.05 -3.47 -6.61
N GLN A 56 21.10 -3.05 -7.30
CA GLN A 56 21.89 -3.97 -8.13
C GLN A 56 22.50 -5.10 -7.29
N GLY A 57 22.42 -6.32 -7.81
CA GLY A 57 22.87 -7.53 -7.10
C GLY A 57 21.81 -8.17 -6.21
N GLN A 58 20.66 -7.51 -5.97
CA GLN A 58 19.53 -8.11 -5.27
C GLN A 58 18.76 -9.05 -6.21
N GLU A 59 18.39 -10.25 -5.73
CA GLU A 59 17.67 -11.26 -6.53
C GLU A 59 16.32 -10.74 -7.05
N TRP A 60 15.69 -9.85 -6.28
CA TRP A 60 14.39 -9.24 -6.56
C TRP A 60 14.47 -7.96 -7.41
N CYS A 61 15.68 -7.46 -7.73
CA CYS A 61 15.89 -6.19 -8.45
C CYS A 61 15.15 -6.15 -9.80
N ALA A 62 15.21 -7.24 -10.56
CA ALA A 62 14.53 -7.34 -11.86
C ALA A 62 13.01 -7.22 -11.72
N GLU A 63 12.43 -7.74 -10.64
CA GLU A 63 11.01 -7.65 -10.37
C GLU A 63 10.59 -6.24 -9.94
N ALA A 64 11.36 -5.60 -9.07
CA ALA A 64 11.13 -4.21 -8.67
C ALA A 64 11.13 -3.25 -9.89
N ARG A 65 12.07 -3.45 -10.81
CA ARG A 65 12.12 -2.70 -12.09
C ARG A 65 10.88 -2.94 -12.95
N ARG A 66 10.40 -4.19 -13.04
CA ARG A 66 9.15 -4.49 -13.78
C ARG A 66 7.97 -3.73 -13.21
N TRP A 67 7.83 -3.66 -11.88
CA TRP A 67 6.76 -2.89 -11.26
C TRP A 67 6.83 -1.41 -11.62
N VAL A 68 8.01 -0.81 -11.58
CA VAL A 68 8.19 0.61 -11.91
C VAL A 68 7.95 0.88 -13.40
N ASN A 69 8.39 -0.02 -14.28
CA ASN A 69 8.26 0.12 -15.74
C ASN A 69 6.87 -0.23 -16.28
N ALA A 70 6.03 -0.94 -15.52
CA ALA A 70 4.67 -1.27 -15.95
C ALA A 70 3.74 -0.05 -16.06
N ALA A 71 4.16 1.09 -15.52
CA ALA A 71 3.41 2.33 -15.54
C ALA A 71 3.89 3.29 -16.61
N ALA A 72 2.94 4.06 -17.16
CA ALA A 72 3.29 5.10 -18.10
C ALA A 72 4.26 6.12 -17.45
N PRO A 73 5.27 6.62 -18.18
CA PRO A 73 6.23 7.57 -17.63
C PRO A 73 5.59 8.89 -17.19
N ASP A 74 4.50 9.27 -17.86
CA ASP A 74 3.71 10.50 -17.68
C ASP A 74 2.45 10.29 -16.82
N GLU A 75 2.27 9.11 -16.23
CA GLU A 75 1.18 8.87 -15.28
C GLU A 75 1.38 9.75 -14.05
N GLU A 76 0.51 10.75 -13.89
CA GLU A 76 0.46 11.59 -12.71
C GLU A 76 0.06 10.74 -11.50
N GLN A 77 0.91 10.76 -10.47
CA GLN A 77 0.76 9.94 -9.28
C GLN A 77 0.58 10.85 -8.08
N ALA A 78 -0.54 10.68 -7.38
CA ALA A 78 -0.85 11.39 -6.16
C ALA A 78 -0.65 10.49 -4.93
N PHE A 79 -0.38 11.11 -3.78
CA PHE A 79 -0.32 10.37 -2.52
C PHE A 79 -1.66 9.69 -2.19
N ASP A 80 -2.78 10.25 -2.65
CA ASP A 80 -4.10 9.62 -2.51
C ASP A 80 -4.19 8.30 -3.29
N ASP A 81 -3.40 8.09 -4.36
CA ASP A 81 -3.28 6.78 -5.04
C ASP A 81 -2.68 5.72 -4.13
N LEU A 82 -1.59 6.08 -3.44
CA LEU A 82 -0.94 5.19 -2.48
C LEU A 82 -1.90 4.84 -1.35
N ARG A 83 -2.59 5.83 -0.78
CA ARG A 83 -3.56 5.62 0.30
C ARG A 83 -4.71 4.71 -0.12
N ARG A 84 -5.23 4.86 -1.34
CA ARG A 84 -6.25 3.95 -1.89
C ARG A 84 -5.76 2.51 -1.97
N VAL A 85 -4.55 2.31 -2.49
CA VAL A 85 -3.93 0.97 -2.55
C VAL A 85 -3.76 0.38 -1.15
N ILE A 86 -3.31 1.17 -0.18
CA ILE A 86 -3.13 0.73 1.21
C ILE A 86 -4.47 0.32 1.82
N HIS A 87 -5.55 1.09 1.63
CA HIS A 87 -6.88 0.68 2.11
C HIS A 87 -7.37 -0.62 1.47
N ARG A 88 -7.08 -0.87 0.18
CA ARG A 88 -7.37 -2.17 -0.44
C ARG A 88 -6.59 -3.32 0.16
N LEU A 89 -5.32 -3.10 0.49
CA LEU A 89 -4.48 -4.12 1.12
C LEU A 89 -5.00 -4.45 2.52
N TRP A 90 -5.35 -3.44 3.32
CA TRP A 90 -6.00 -3.63 4.62
C TRP A 90 -7.31 -4.42 4.52
N VAL A 91 -8.16 -4.10 3.54
CA VAL A 91 -9.41 -4.86 3.32
C VAL A 91 -9.10 -6.33 3.03
N ALA A 92 -8.15 -6.60 2.15
CA ALA A 92 -7.79 -7.97 1.79
C ALA A 92 -7.21 -8.76 2.98
N ASP A 93 -6.34 -8.14 3.77
CA ASP A 93 -5.75 -8.75 4.97
C ASP A 93 -6.83 -9.05 6.03
N LEU A 94 -7.67 -8.06 6.35
CA LEU A 94 -8.74 -8.22 7.33
C LEU A 94 -9.78 -9.26 6.89
N GLU A 95 -10.09 -9.34 5.58
CA GLU A 95 -10.96 -10.37 5.03
C GLU A 95 -10.34 -11.77 5.17
N ALA A 96 -9.04 -11.92 4.90
CA ALA A 96 -8.31 -13.17 5.11
C ALA A 96 -8.30 -13.58 6.59
N HIS A 97 -8.06 -12.62 7.49
CA HIS A 97 -8.10 -12.86 8.94
C HIS A 97 -9.50 -13.29 9.39
N ALA A 98 -10.56 -12.57 8.98
CA ALA A 98 -11.92 -12.95 9.30
C ALA A 98 -12.26 -14.37 8.81
N GLN A 99 -11.82 -14.72 7.60
CA GLN A 99 -12.01 -16.06 7.05
C GLN A 99 -11.24 -17.13 7.84
N ALA A 100 -10.03 -16.82 8.30
CA ALA A 100 -9.25 -17.73 9.15
C ALA A 100 -9.97 -18.02 10.47
N VAL A 101 -10.51 -17.00 11.15
CA VAL A 101 -11.27 -17.16 12.40
C VAL A 101 -12.52 -18.01 12.18
N ILE A 102 -13.25 -17.80 11.07
CA ILE A 102 -14.44 -18.61 10.72
C ILE A 102 -14.03 -20.07 10.48
N THR A 103 -12.94 -20.30 9.76
CA THR A 103 -12.47 -21.63 9.36
C THR A 103 -11.96 -22.45 10.54
N GLN A 104 -11.41 -21.79 11.56
CA GLN A 104 -11.03 -22.42 12.83
C GLN A 104 -12.20 -23.07 13.57
N GLY A 105 -13.46 -22.80 13.18
CA GLY A 105 -14.64 -23.57 13.57
C GLY A 105 -15.16 -23.35 14.99
N HIS A 106 -14.49 -22.53 15.80
CA HIS A 106 -14.89 -22.20 17.16
C HIS A 106 -15.73 -20.91 17.16
N LEU A 107 -17.03 -21.03 16.92
CA LEU A 107 -17.96 -19.88 16.93
C LEU A 107 -18.49 -19.59 18.34
N GLY A 108 -17.59 -19.36 19.29
CA GLY A 108 -17.93 -18.85 20.62
C GLY A 108 -18.29 -17.36 20.58
N ARG A 109 -18.81 -16.82 21.70
CA ARG A 109 -19.15 -15.40 21.80
C ARG A 109 -17.96 -14.49 21.47
N GLU A 110 -16.78 -14.81 22.01
CA GLU A 110 -15.55 -14.05 21.77
C GLU A 110 -15.17 -14.01 20.28
N GLN A 111 -15.25 -15.14 19.57
CA GLN A 111 -14.92 -15.20 18.14
C GLN A 111 -15.95 -14.46 17.29
N LEU A 112 -17.23 -14.49 17.68
CA LEU A 112 -18.28 -13.69 17.02
C LEU A 112 -18.06 -12.19 17.22
N ASP A 113 -17.68 -11.78 18.43
CA ASP A 113 -17.34 -10.39 18.74
C ASP A 113 -16.10 -9.94 17.93
N GLN A 114 -15.07 -10.80 17.83
CA GLN A 114 -13.89 -10.57 17.01
C GLN A 114 -14.22 -10.43 15.52
N ILE A 115 -15.01 -11.33 14.96
CA ILE A 115 -15.47 -11.25 13.55
C ILE A 115 -16.26 -9.95 13.32
N GLY A 116 -17.10 -9.56 14.28
CA GLY A 116 -17.83 -8.29 14.24
C GLY A 116 -16.88 -7.08 14.16
N ALA A 117 -15.87 -7.04 15.03
CA ALA A 117 -14.87 -5.98 15.04
C ALA A 117 -14.06 -5.92 13.74
N LEU A 118 -13.67 -7.06 13.18
CA LEU A 118 -12.97 -7.13 11.88
C LEU A 118 -13.85 -6.58 10.74
N ARG A 119 -15.15 -6.90 10.74
CA ARG A 119 -16.10 -6.41 9.71
C ARG A 119 -16.28 -4.90 9.76
N GLU A 120 -16.35 -4.31 10.96
CA GLU A 120 -16.42 -2.85 11.08
C GLU A 120 -15.14 -2.17 10.59
N GLN A 121 -13.96 -2.75 10.84
CA GLN A 121 -12.70 -2.24 10.29
C GLN A 121 -12.67 -2.34 8.75
N ILE A 122 -13.08 -3.47 8.18
CA ILE A 122 -13.20 -3.63 6.72
C ILE A 122 -14.11 -2.55 6.12
N LYS A 123 -15.26 -2.31 6.75
CA LYS A 123 -16.20 -1.27 6.31
C LYS A 123 -15.57 0.11 6.37
N ALA A 124 -14.85 0.44 7.44
CA ALA A 124 -14.16 1.71 7.59
C ALA A 124 -13.11 1.93 6.48
N HIS A 125 -12.29 0.93 6.18
CA HIS A 125 -11.30 1.02 5.10
C HIS A 125 -11.94 1.13 3.71
N LYS A 126 -13.00 0.36 3.42
CA LYS A 126 -13.76 0.48 2.16
C LYS A 126 -14.35 1.89 1.99
N GLN A 127 -14.90 2.46 3.06
CA GLN A 127 -15.42 3.82 3.03
C GLN A 127 -14.31 4.86 2.80
N ALA A 128 -13.16 4.72 3.47
CA ALA A 128 -12.03 5.61 3.28
C ALA A 128 -11.49 5.57 1.84
N GLU A 129 -11.36 4.36 1.25
CA GLU A 129 -10.99 4.20 -0.16
C GLU A 129 -11.98 4.88 -1.09
N LEU A 130 -13.29 4.69 -0.86
CA LEU A 130 -14.34 5.30 -1.69
C LEU A 130 -14.27 6.83 -1.67
N VAL A 131 -14.07 7.43 -0.51
CA VAL A 131 -13.93 8.89 -0.36
C VAL A 131 -12.73 9.40 -1.17
N LEU A 132 -11.60 8.70 -1.11
CA LEU A 132 -10.40 9.04 -1.89
C LEU A 132 -10.62 8.85 -3.40
N SER A 133 -11.41 7.84 -3.80
CA SER A 133 -11.78 7.61 -5.21
C SER A 133 -12.59 8.77 -5.76
N ILE A 134 -13.66 9.16 -5.06
CA ILE A 134 -14.54 10.27 -5.44
C ILE A 134 -13.75 11.58 -5.55
N ARG A 135 -12.83 11.84 -4.61
CA ARG A 135 -12.00 13.04 -4.60
C ARG A 135 -11.13 13.17 -5.85
N ALA A 136 -10.49 12.08 -6.28
CA ALA A 136 -9.67 12.12 -7.50
C ALA A 136 -10.51 12.37 -8.74
N THR A 137 -11.65 11.68 -8.89
CA THR A 137 -12.55 11.91 -10.02
C THR A 137 -13.06 13.36 -10.06
N ALA A 138 -13.37 13.96 -8.91
CA ALA A 138 -13.77 15.36 -8.84
C ALA A 138 -12.64 16.34 -9.22
N ALA A 139 -11.38 16.01 -8.90
CA ALA A 139 -10.22 16.80 -9.30
C ALA A 139 -10.01 16.77 -10.83
N ASP A 140 -10.11 15.58 -11.44
CA ASP A 140 -9.97 15.41 -12.90
C ASP A 140 -11.04 16.20 -13.67
N ILE A 141 -12.30 16.14 -13.22
CA ILE A 141 -13.41 16.88 -13.82
C ILE A 141 -13.19 18.41 -13.74
N ASN A 142 -12.61 18.89 -12.64
CA ASN A 142 -12.37 20.32 -12.44
C ASN A 142 -11.22 20.82 -13.32
N LEU A 143 -10.15 20.03 -13.48
CA LEU A 143 -9.03 20.34 -14.38
C LEU A 143 -9.46 20.36 -15.86
N SER A 144 -10.36 19.46 -16.30
CA SER A 144 -10.94 19.49 -17.66
C SER A 144 -11.87 20.67 -17.94
N ARG A 145 -12.31 21.43 -16.93
CA ARG A 145 -13.14 22.64 -17.14
C ARG A 145 -12.34 23.94 -17.28
N TYR A 146 -11.04 23.90 -16.97
CA TYR A 146 -10.17 25.07 -17.01
C TYR A 146 -9.10 25.04 -18.13
N ASN A 147 -9.17 24.04 -19.03
CA ASN A 147 -8.47 23.99 -20.32
C ASN A 147 -9.48 24.08 -21.46
#